data_AF-A0A958C3X8-F1
#
_entry.id   AF-A0A958C3X8-F1
#
_cell.length_a   1.000
_cell.length_b   1.000
_cell.length_c   1.000
_cell.angle_alpha   90.00
_cell.angle_beta   90.00
_cell.angle_gamma   90.00
#
_symmetry.space_group_name_H-M   'P 1'
#
loop_
_entity.id
_entity.type
_entity.pdbx_description
1 polymer ?
#
loop_
_entity_poly.entity_id
_entity_poly.type
_entity_poly.pdbx_seq_one_letter_code
_entity_poly.pdbx_strand_id
1 'polypeptide(L)' 'AGLSPLSIGSDSGGSLRLPAHYCGVATLKPTSGRVPNTGVFNHPGGLSDTRTQIGPLARSITDAWLAFTLIAGSDWCDSG' A
#
# COMPACT_ATOMS: atom_id res chain seq x y z
N ALA A 1 -13.51 -9.40 -9.61
CA ALA A 1 -14.57 -8.61 -10.29
C ALA A 1 -14.05 -7.73 -11.43
N GLY A 2 -12.78 -7.31 -11.48
CA GLY A 2 -12.24 -6.60 -12.65
C GLY A 2 -12.79 -5.18 -12.88
N LEU A 3 -13.32 -4.55 -11.82
CA LEU A 3 -13.96 -3.23 -11.89
C LEU A 3 -12.97 -2.06 -12.00
N SER A 4 -11.73 -2.25 -11.55
CA SER A 4 -10.64 -1.28 -11.68
C SER A 4 -9.37 -1.99 -12.12
N PRO A 5 -8.52 -1.37 -12.98
CA PRO A 5 -7.22 -1.92 -13.33
C PRO A 5 -6.22 -1.91 -12.15
N LEU A 6 -6.40 -0.98 -11.21
CA LEU A 6 -5.51 -0.73 -10.08
C LEU A 6 -6.32 -0.26 -8.86
N SER A 7 -5.91 -0.70 -7.68
CA SER A 7 -6.46 -0.23 -6.40
C SER A 7 -5.33 0.11 -5.42
N ILE A 8 -5.60 1.02 -4.49
CA ILE A 8 -4.73 1.37 -3.37
C ILE A 8 -5.39 0.91 -2.07
N GLY A 9 -4.58 0.39 -1.14
CA GLY A 9 -5.04 0.03 0.20
C GLY A 9 -3.92 0.12 1.23
N SER A 10 -4.22 -0.30 2.46
CA SER A 10 -3.29 -0.34 3.59
C SER A 10 -3.07 -1.76 4.09
N ASP A 11 -1.88 -2.04 4.62
CA ASP A 11 -1.52 -3.33 5.21
C ASP A 11 -0.74 -3.10 6.50
N SER A 12 -1.42 -3.28 7.64
CA SER A 12 -0.79 -3.36 8.98
C SER A 12 -0.64 -4.80 9.44
N GLY A 13 -1.64 -5.64 9.15
CA GLY A 13 -1.72 -7.04 9.58
C GLY A 13 -1.91 -8.04 8.44
N GLY A 14 -1.80 -7.61 7.18
CA GLY A 14 -2.09 -8.42 6.00
C GLY A 14 -3.23 -7.90 5.15
N SER A 15 -3.77 -6.71 5.42
CA SER A 15 -4.97 -6.19 4.75
C SER A 15 -4.80 -5.88 3.25
N LEU A 16 -3.59 -5.93 2.70
CA LEU A 16 -3.37 -6.01 1.24
C LEU A 16 -3.15 -7.47 0.82
N ARG A 17 -2.25 -8.19 1.51
CA ARG A 17 -1.81 -9.54 1.11
C ARG A 17 -2.88 -10.61 1.23
N LEU A 18 -3.71 -10.57 2.27
CA LEU A 18 -4.81 -11.53 2.49
C LEU A 18 -5.90 -11.40 1.41
N PRO A 19 -6.48 -10.22 1.11
CA PRO A 19 -7.44 -10.12 0.02
C PRO A 19 -6.80 -10.40 -1.33
N ALA A 20 -5.54 -10.02 -1.56
CA ALA A 20 -4.83 -10.40 -2.77
C ALA A 20 -4.73 -11.92 -2.96
N HIS A 21 -4.40 -12.64 -1.88
CA HIS A 21 -4.37 -14.10 -1.86
C HIS A 21 -5.76 -14.71 -2.14
N TYR A 22 -6.80 -14.25 -1.46
CA TYR A 22 -8.16 -14.79 -1.64
C TYR A 22 -8.77 -14.47 -3.00
N CYS A 23 -8.42 -13.33 -3.60
CA CYS A 23 -8.95 -12.91 -4.90
C CYS A 23 -8.05 -13.28 -6.09
N GLY A 24 -6.88 -13.89 -5.86
CA GLY A 24 -5.96 -14.30 -6.91
C GLY A 24 -5.36 -13.12 -7.69
N VAL A 25 -5.00 -12.03 -7.01
CA VAL A 25 -4.38 -10.84 -7.60
C VAL A 25 -3.01 -10.56 -6.98
N ALA A 26 -2.21 -9.72 -7.63
CA ALA A 26 -0.90 -9.32 -7.14
C ALA A 26 -1.00 -8.09 -6.24
N THR A 27 -0.10 -7.99 -5.25
CA THR A 27 0.03 -6.81 -4.40
C THR A 27 1.46 -6.67 -3.89
N LEU A 28 1.80 -5.46 -3.44
CA LEU A 28 3.03 -5.15 -2.75
C LEU A 28 2.70 -4.52 -1.39
N LYS A 29 3.29 -5.06 -0.33
CA LYS A 29 3.44 -4.33 0.94
C LYS A 29 4.83 -3.71 0.96
N PRO A 30 4.98 -2.39 0.79
CA PRO A 30 6.29 -1.76 0.79
C PRO A 30 7.05 -1.93 2.12
N THR A 31 8.34 -1.63 2.06
CA THR A 31 9.15 -1.36 3.25
C THR A 31 8.59 -0.14 3.97
N SER A 32 8.69 -0.13 5.30
CA SER A 32 8.21 0.98 6.11
C SER A 32 8.76 2.33 5.65
N GLY A 33 7.89 3.32 5.51
CA GLY A 33 8.23 4.70 5.11
C GLY A 33 8.54 4.88 3.63
N ARG A 34 8.40 3.84 2.79
CA ARG A 34 8.67 3.95 1.35
C ARG A 34 7.54 4.67 0.59
N VAL A 35 6.32 4.57 1.10
CA VAL A 35 5.13 5.27 0.63
C VAL A 35 4.60 6.06 1.83
N PRO A 36 4.25 7.35 1.66
CA PRO A 36 3.78 8.18 2.75
C PRO A 36 2.41 7.69 3.26
N ASN A 37 2.20 7.84 4.56
CA ASN A 37 0.95 7.60 5.27
C ASN A 37 0.11 8.87 5.45
N THR A 38 0.59 10.03 4.98
CA THR A 38 -0.18 11.29 4.98
C THR A 38 -1.55 11.12 4.32
N GLY A 39 -2.60 11.56 5.04
CA GLY A 39 -3.99 11.48 4.58
C GLY A 39 -4.67 10.13 4.84
N VAL A 40 -3.95 9.13 5.37
CA VAL A 40 -4.54 7.84 5.72
C VAL A 40 -5.24 7.92 7.08
N PHE A 41 -6.46 7.39 7.13
CA PHE A 41 -7.31 7.44 8.32
C PHE A 41 -6.92 6.37 9.37
N ASN A 42 -6.92 6.75 10.65
CA ASN A 42 -6.82 5.86 11.81
C ASN A 42 -5.57 4.95 11.87
N HIS A 43 -4.37 5.51 11.81
CA HIS A 43 -3.15 4.78 12.18
C HIS A 43 -2.92 4.75 13.69
N PRO A 44 -2.78 3.57 14.32
CA PRO A 44 -2.26 3.49 15.68
C PRO A 44 -0.77 3.91 15.68
N GLY A 45 -0.51 5.14 16.11
CA GLY A 45 0.82 5.79 16.04
C GLY A 45 0.90 7.00 15.10
N GLY A 46 -0.21 7.37 14.42
CA GLY A 46 -0.26 8.52 13.53
C GLY A 46 0.71 8.39 12.36
N LEU A 47 1.35 9.50 11.98
CA LEU A 47 2.35 9.56 10.91
C LEU A 47 3.65 8.78 11.24
N SER A 48 3.84 8.40 12.51
CA SER A 48 4.98 7.59 12.98
C SER A 48 4.71 6.08 12.99
N ASP A 49 3.56 5.62 12.47
CA ASP A 49 3.24 4.18 12.47
C ASP A 49 4.10 3.41 11.45
N THR A 50 5.01 2.58 11.97
CA THR A 50 5.89 1.74 11.16
C THR A 50 5.23 0.42 10.71
N ARG A 51 4.05 0.08 11.24
CA ARG A 51 3.39 -1.19 10.95
C ARG A 51 2.50 -1.08 9.72
N THR A 52 1.79 0.02 9.57
CA THR A 52 0.86 0.21 8.45
C THR A 52 1.56 0.79 7.24
N GLN A 53 1.43 0.10 6.11
CA GLN A 53 2.01 0.53 4.83
C GLN A 53 0.92 0.66 3.77
N ILE A 54 0.99 1.73 2.98
CA ILE A 54 0.16 1.90 1.79
C ILE A 54 0.79 1.16 0.62
N GLY A 55 -0.05 0.46 -0.15
CA GLY A 55 0.42 -0.33 -1.28
C GLY A 55 -0.64 -0.60 -2.34
N PRO A 56 -0.21 -0.94 -3.56
CA PRO A 56 -1.10 -1.22 -4.67
C PRO A 56 -1.57 -2.67 -4.71
N LEU A 57 -2.77 -2.88 -5.26
CA LEU A 57 -3.24 -4.18 -5.77
C LEU A 57 -3.53 -4.07 -7.26
N ALA A 58 -3.11 -5.07 -8.03
CA ALA A 58 -3.36 -5.14 -9.46
C ALA A 58 -3.45 -6.59 -9.95
N ARG A 59 -3.91 -6.80 -11.18
CA ARG A 59 -4.02 -8.14 -11.78
C ARG A 59 -2.66 -8.79 -12.06
N SER A 60 -1.60 -7.98 -12.17
CA SER A 60 -0.24 -8.46 -12.42
C SER A 60 0.74 -7.77 -11.47
N ILE A 61 1.87 -8.44 -11.19
CA ILE A 61 2.94 -7.86 -10.36
C ILE A 61 3.61 -6.67 -11.05
N THR A 62 3.65 -6.66 -12.38
CA THR A 62 4.20 -5.56 -13.17
C THR A 62 3.39 -4.28 -12.99
N ASP A 63 2.05 -4.38 -13.00
CA ASP A 63 1.17 -3.23 -12.79
C ASP A 63 1.25 -2.73 -11.34
N ALA A 64 1.31 -3.65 -10.36
CA ALA A 64 1.50 -3.30 -8.97
C ALA A 64 2.85 -2.60 -8.74
N TRP A 65 3.91 -3.06 -9.41
CA TRP A 65 5.23 -2.42 -9.35
C TRP A 65 5.22 -1.03 -9.98
N LEU A 66 4.60 -0.86 -11.16
CA LEU A 66 4.45 0.43 -11.81
C LEU A 66 3.74 1.43 -10.88
N ALA A 67 2.61 1.03 -10.30
CA ALA A 67 1.88 1.87 -9.36
C ALA A 67 2.72 2.22 -8.12
N PHE A 68 3.44 1.24 -7.56
CA PHE A 68 4.36 1.47 -6.45
C PHE A 68 5.42 2.53 -6.79
N THR A 69 6.02 2.47 -7.98
CA THR A 69 7.05 3.44 -8.39
C THR A 69 6.52 4.87 -8.50
N LEU A 70 5.23 5.04 -8.73
CA LEU A 70 4.58 6.35 -8.84
C LEU A 70 4.21 6.94 -7.48
N ILE A 71 3.88 6.11 -6.50
CA ILE A 71 3.46 6.55 -5.16
C ILE A 71 4.59 6.52 -4.12
N ALA A 72 5.72 5.91 -4.45
CA ALA A 72 6.88 5.85 -3.57
C ALA A 72 7.63 7.19 -3.56
N GLY A 73 8.09 7.59 -2.37
CA GLY A 73 8.83 8.83 -2.17
C GLY A 73 8.43 9.52 -0.86
N SER A 74 9.38 10.18 -0.20
CA SER A 74 9.08 10.97 0.99
C SER A 74 8.23 12.19 0.60
N ASP A 75 7.27 12.52 1.46
CA ASP A 75 6.43 13.71 1.35
C ASP A 75 6.80 14.81 2.36
N TRP A 76 7.83 14.58 3.19
CA TRP A 76 8.29 15.47 4.26
C TRP A 76 7.28 15.77 5.37
N CYS A 77 6.16 15.06 5.41
CA CYS A 77 5.12 15.17 6.43
C CYS A 77 5.17 13.98 7.39
N ASP A 78 5.38 12.78 6.85
CA ASP A 78 5.54 11.58 7.66
C ASP A 78 6.88 11.57 8.39
N SER A 79 6.88 11.08 9.64
CA SER A 79 8.04 11.04 10.54
C SER A 79 9.00 9.88 10.22
N GLY A 80 9.19 9.57 8.94
CA GLY A 80 10.11 8.55 8.42
C GLY A 80 11.43 9.12 7.92
#